data_AF-A0A1A8BGT9-F1
#
_entry.id   AF-A0A1A8BGT9-F1
#
_cell.length_a   1.000
_cell.length_b   1.000
_cell.length_c   1.000
_cell.angle_alpha   90.00
_cell.angle_beta   90.00
_cell.angle_gamma   90.00
#
_symmetry.space_group_name_H-M   'P 1'
#
loop_
_entity.id
_entity.type
_entity.pdbx_description
1 polymer ?
#
loop_
_entity_poly.entity_id
_entity_poly.type
_entity_poly.pdbx_seq_one_letter_code
_entity_poly.pdbx_strand_id
1 'polypeptide(L)'
;DEVEFGYIDSPHQSFPVVLDSPRNRGLDDFPYEVLLGPDFGYVTRVAKRKNVSSLDSFGNLEVSPPVTVNGKEYPLGRIIIGVAFPTTTRGRNMTEVVQEFLWAQKVQKPIALFSDWLSVGHVDEFMTFVPAPDRKGFRLLLASPDAAYKLFKGLQNDGHGDAKLFDGLKDEKPVTVDEILHDETLRSENNYVQSCIDWNRDVLKRELGLDEDDIIDLPILF
;
A
#
# COMPACT_ATOMS: atom_id res chain seq x y z
N ASP A 1 1.57 -4.62 -9.94
CA ASP A 1 1.11 -6.03 -10.03
C ASP A 1 2.16 -7.02 -10.52
N GLU A 2 2.51 -7.03 -11.81
CA GLU A 2 3.44 -8.05 -12.36
C GLU A 2 4.90 -7.70 -12.13
N VAL A 3 5.23 -6.41 -12.07
CA VAL A 3 6.61 -5.92 -12.03
C VAL A 3 6.80 -4.89 -10.94
N GLU A 4 8.03 -4.84 -10.44
CA GLU A 4 8.55 -3.79 -9.57
C GLU A 4 9.88 -3.30 -10.15
N PHE A 5 10.06 -1.98 -10.28
CA PHE A 5 11.25 -1.42 -10.89
C PHE A 5 12.30 -1.07 -9.83
N GLY A 6 13.45 -1.73 -9.89
CA GLY A 6 14.61 -1.44 -9.06
C GLY A 6 15.82 -1.02 -9.88
N TYR A 7 16.98 -1.04 -9.24
CA TYR A 7 18.28 -0.83 -9.88
C TYR A 7 19.35 -1.64 -9.16
N ILE A 8 20.47 -1.85 -9.85
CA ILE A 8 21.73 -2.24 -9.22
C ILE A 8 22.78 -1.17 -9.53
N ASP A 9 23.66 -0.92 -8.57
CA ASP A 9 24.64 0.14 -8.66
C ASP A 9 26.04 -0.35 -8.26
N SER A 10 27.04 0.15 -8.97
CA SER A 10 28.46 -0.08 -8.71
C SER A 10 29.25 1.18 -9.13
N PRO A 11 30.49 1.37 -8.65
CA PRO A 11 31.26 2.57 -8.99
C PRO A 11 31.54 2.76 -10.51
N HIS A 12 31.32 1.74 -11.34
CA HIS A 12 31.66 1.75 -12.77
C HIS A 12 30.45 1.57 -13.68
N GLN A 13 29.31 1.14 -13.14
CA GLN A 13 28.10 0.84 -13.91
C GLN A 13 26.88 0.88 -12.99
N SER A 14 25.80 1.48 -13.49
CA SER A 14 24.49 1.53 -12.84
C SER A 14 23.42 1.28 -13.90
N PHE A 15 22.44 0.44 -13.61
CA PHE A 15 21.33 0.22 -14.53
C PHE A 15 20.06 -0.30 -13.82
N PRO A 16 18.86 0.01 -14.34
CA PRO A 16 17.61 -0.49 -13.80
C PRO A 16 17.50 -2.00 -13.93
N VAL A 17 16.77 -2.62 -13.00
CA VAL A 17 16.47 -4.05 -13.01
C VAL A 17 15.00 -4.21 -12.69
N VAL A 18 14.26 -4.95 -13.52
CA VAL A 18 12.88 -5.34 -13.19
C VAL A 18 12.92 -6.56 -12.27
N LEU A 19 12.24 -6.45 -11.13
CA LEU A 19 11.83 -7.60 -10.33
C LEU A 19 10.47 -8.06 -10.88
N ASP A 20 10.44 -9.29 -11.36
CA ASP A 20 9.27 -9.94 -11.93
C ASP A 20 8.56 -10.79 -10.87
N SER A 21 7.26 -10.56 -10.72
CA SER A 21 6.40 -11.18 -9.72
C SER A 21 6.07 -12.61 -10.11
N PRO A 22 5.99 -13.56 -9.17
CA PRO A 22 5.51 -14.91 -9.47
C PRO A 22 3.99 -14.97 -9.76
N ARG A 23 3.34 -13.83 -10.01
CA ARG A 23 1.91 -13.68 -10.30
C ARG A 23 1.50 -14.39 -11.59
N ASN A 24 2.34 -14.36 -12.62
CA ASN A 24 2.24 -15.10 -13.88
C ASN A 24 0.83 -15.09 -14.50
N ARG A 25 0.27 -13.88 -14.71
CA ARG A 25 -1.02 -13.72 -15.42
C ARG A 25 -0.79 -13.24 -16.86
N GLY A 26 -1.69 -12.42 -17.41
CA GLY A 26 -1.61 -11.98 -18.81
C GLY A 26 -0.39 -11.11 -19.16
N LEU A 27 0.44 -10.74 -18.18
CA LEU A 27 1.67 -9.97 -18.39
C LEU A 27 2.93 -10.79 -18.07
N ASP A 28 2.84 -12.11 -17.85
CA ASP A 28 3.98 -12.99 -17.47
C ASP A 28 5.21 -12.80 -18.38
N ASP A 29 4.99 -12.77 -19.70
CA ASP A 29 6.10 -12.64 -20.65
C ASP A 29 6.65 -11.21 -20.77
N PHE A 30 5.92 -10.19 -20.31
CA PHE A 30 6.29 -8.78 -20.51
C PHE A 30 7.66 -8.40 -19.92
N PRO A 31 8.02 -8.79 -18.68
CA PRO A 31 9.27 -8.33 -18.08
C PRO A 31 10.49 -8.99 -18.74
N TYR A 32 10.35 -10.23 -19.20
CA TYR A 32 11.43 -10.96 -19.85
C TYR A 32 11.53 -10.65 -21.36
N GLU A 33 10.41 -10.61 -22.08
CA GLU A 33 10.43 -10.44 -23.55
C GLU A 33 10.46 -8.97 -23.99
N VAL A 34 10.04 -8.03 -23.13
CA VAL A 34 9.93 -6.60 -23.51
C VAL A 34 10.87 -5.70 -22.70
N LEU A 35 10.99 -5.90 -21.38
CA LEU A 35 11.80 -4.99 -20.53
C LEU A 35 13.28 -5.37 -20.50
N LEU A 36 13.61 -6.65 -20.45
CA LEU A 36 15.00 -7.11 -20.46
C LEU A 36 15.71 -6.68 -21.74
N GLY A 37 16.86 -6.01 -21.59
CA GLY A 37 17.60 -5.51 -22.74
C GLY A 37 18.95 -4.88 -22.38
N PRO A 38 19.60 -4.22 -23.35
CA PRO A 38 20.81 -3.44 -23.08
C PRO A 38 20.55 -2.41 -21.96
N ASP A 39 21.40 -2.44 -20.92
CA ASP A 39 21.27 -1.60 -19.72
C ASP A 39 19.91 -1.71 -18.99
N PHE A 40 19.26 -2.88 -19.06
CA PHE A 40 18.05 -3.18 -18.30
C PHE A 40 18.03 -4.64 -17.85
N GLY A 41 18.23 -4.87 -16.54
CA GLY A 41 18.29 -6.23 -15.97
C GLY A 41 16.92 -6.82 -15.67
N TYR A 42 16.91 -8.12 -15.40
CA TYR A 42 15.73 -8.89 -15.02
C TYR A 42 16.06 -9.83 -13.86
N VAL A 43 15.16 -9.93 -12.88
CA VAL A 43 15.25 -10.90 -11.79
C VAL A 43 13.85 -11.38 -11.41
N THR A 44 13.69 -12.69 -11.13
CA THR A 44 12.44 -13.27 -10.63
C THR A 44 12.72 -14.22 -9.45
N ARG A 45 11.70 -14.56 -8.67
CA ARG A 45 11.74 -15.59 -7.63
C ARG A 45 10.59 -16.57 -7.79
N VAL A 46 10.92 -17.79 -8.22
CA VAL A 46 9.93 -18.84 -8.49
C VAL A 46 9.33 -19.37 -7.19
N ALA A 47 8.01 -19.26 -7.04
CA ALA A 47 7.30 -19.77 -5.88
C ALA A 47 7.38 -21.31 -5.79
N LYS A 48 7.62 -21.85 -4.59
CA LYS A 48 7.63 -23.31 -4.34
C LYS A 48 6.23 -23.95 -4.42
N ARG A 49 5.18 -23.15 -4.23
CA ARG A 49 3.77 -23.58 -4.24
C ARG A 49 3.13 -23.35 -5.61
N LYS A 50 2.20 -24.23 -6.01
CA LYS A 50 1.51 -24.15 -7.30
C LYS A 50 0.62 -22.90 -7.45
N ASN A 51 0.03 -22.41 -6.35
CA ASN A 51 -0.81 -21.21 -6.36
C ASN A 51 -0.14 -20.09 -5.57
N VAL A 52 0.16 -18.99 -6.24
CA VAL A 52 0.54 -17.72 -5.61
C VAL A 52 -0.71 -16.98 -5.10
N SER A 53 -0.53 -16.21 -4.04
CA SER A 53 -1.58 -15.42 -3.42
C SER A 53 -1.74 -14.08 -4.14
N SER A 54 -2.88 -13.40 -3.95
CA SER A 54 -3.03 -12.00 -4.38
C SER A 54 -1.91 -11.11 -3.84
N LEU A 55 -1.43 -11.40 -2.61
CA LEU A 55 -0.33 -10.69 -1.94
C LEU A 55 1.05 -10.90 -2.58
N ASP A 56 1.19 -11.81 -3.54
CA ASP A 56 2.40 -11.96 -4.35
C ASP A 56 2.47 -10.93 -5.49
N SER A 57 1.38 -10.20 -5.77
CA SER A 57 1.36 -9.12 -6.77
C SER A 57 2.03 -7.88 -6.19
N PHE A 58 2.81 -7.17 -7.01
CA PHE A 58 3.65 -6.06 -6.54
C PHE A 58 2.95 -4.72 -6.31
N GLY A 59 1.61 -4.62 -6.41
CA GLY A 59 0.89 -3.57 -5.66
C GLY A 59 1.04 -3.73 -4.14
N ASN A 60 1.39 -4.95 -3.70
CA ASN A 60 1.71 -5.28 -2.32
C ASN A 60 3.21 -5.14 -1.96
N LEU A 61 4.01 -4.49 -2.80
CA LEU A 61 5.44 -4.26 -2.59
C LEU A 61 5.76 -2.78 -2.86
N GLU A 62 6.00 -2.04 -1.80
CA GLU A 62 6.21 -0.59 -1.85
C GLU A 62 7.54 -0.22 -1.17
N VAL A 63 7.91 1.06 -1.25
CA VAL A 63 9.09 1.57 -0.56
C VAL A 63 8.83 2.95 0.04
N SER A 64 9.26 3.14 1.29
CA SER A 64 9.24 4.46 1.92
C SER A 64 10.33 5.38 1.37
N PRO A 65 10.16 6.71 1.46
CA PRO A 65 11.25 7.66 1.28
C PRO A 65 12.37 7.46 2.31
N PRO A 66 13.54 8.11 2.13
CA PRO A 66 14.62 8.10 3.11
C PRO A 66 14.15 8.60 4.48
N VAL A 67 14.51 7.88 5.55
CA VAL A 67 14.12 8.21 6.93
C VAL A 67 15.25 7.96 7.92
N THR A 68 15.17 8.62 9.08
CA THR A 68 16.01 8.31 10.24
C THR A 68 15.13 7.91 11.41
N VAL A 69 15.42 6.76 12.01
CA VAL A 69 14.60 6.16 13.08
C VAL A 69 15.50 5.86 14.27
N ASN A 70 15.26 6.53 15.40
CA ASN A 70 16.03 6.36 16.63
C ASN A 70 17.56 6.45 16.42
N GLY A 71 18.00 7.42 15.61
CA GLY A 71 19.42 7.63 15.29
C GLY A 71 20.00 6.68 14.24
N LYS A 72 19.20 5.76 13.69
CA LYS A 72 19.61 4.91 12.55
C LYS A 72 19.05 5.46 11.24
N GLU A 73 19.96 5.72 10.30
CA GLU A 73 19.62 6.18 8.96
C GLU A 73 19.21 5.02 8.04
N TYR A 74 18.19 5.28 7.23
CA TYR A 74 17.76 4.46 6.09
C TYR A 74 17.77 5.37 4.85
N PRO A 75 18.95 5.61 4.25
CA PRO A 75 19.12 6.60 3.17
C PRO A 75 18.42 6.21 1.87
N LEU A 76 18.08 4.92 1.71
CA LEU A 76 17.30 4.39 0.59
C LEU A 76 15.85 4.09 0.98
N GLY A 77 15.43 4.54 2.18
CA GLY A 77 14.16 4.16 2.77
C GLY A 77 14.11 2.70 3.19
N ARG A 78 12.89 2.19 3.35
CA ARG A 78 12.58 0.82 3.77
C ARG A 78 11.49 0.24 2.90
N ILE A 79 11.70 -0.99 2.43
CA ILE A 79 10.69 -1.78 1.73
C ILE A 79 9.48 -1.99 2.65
N ILE A 80 8.29 -1.99 2.07
CA ILE A 80 7.00 -2.21 2.73
C ILE A 80 6.32 -3.36 2.01
N ILE A 81 5.90 -4.38 2.74
CA ILE A 81 5.09 -5.48 2.20
C ILE A 81 3.84 -5.70 3.05
N GLY A 82 2.73 -6.05 2.41
CA GLY A 82 1.53 -6.44 3.12
C GLY A 82 1.49 -7.94 3.44
N VAL A 83 0.99 -8.26 4.63
CA VAL A 83 0.93 -9.59 5.22
C VAL A 83 -0.37 -9.79 6.00
N ALA A 84 -0.59 -11.02 6.44
CA ALA A 84 -1.63 -11.36 7.40
C ALA A 84 -1.38 -10.78 8.80
N PHE A 85 -2.45 -10.66 9.59
CA PHE A 85 -2.34 -10.19 10.97
C PHE A 85 -1.44 -11.14 11.81
N PRO A 86 -0.52 -10.63 12.65
CA PRO A 86 0.52 -11.47 13.28
C PRO A 86 0.03 -12.68 14.09
N THR A 87 -1.19 -12.65 14.62
CA THR A 87 -1.75 -13.73 15.45
C THR A 87 -2.66 -14.69 14.69
N THR A 88 -2.88 -14.50 13.39
CA THR A 88 -3.75 -15.40 12.62
C THR A 88 -3.06 -16.71 12.31
N THR A 89 -3.82 -17.81 12.37
CA THR A 89 -3.34 -19.15 11.96
C THR A 89 -3.59 -19.44 10.49
N ARG A 90 -4.44 -18.64 9.82
CA ARG A 90 -4.83 -18.81 8.42
C ARG A 90 -4.98 -17.45 7.73
N GLY A 91 -3.88 -16.85 7.33
CA GLY A 91 -3.87 -15.61 6.56
C GLY A 91 -3.08 -15.74 5.27
N ARG A 92 -3.34 -14.84 4.32
CA ARG A 92 -2.57 -14.76 3.08
C ARG A 92 -1.26 -14.04 3.38
N ASN A 93 -0.19 -14.50 2.73
CA ASN A 93 1.11 -13.85 2.80
C ASN A 93 1.81 -13.96 1.44
N MET A 94 2.64 -12.96 1.15
CA MET A 94 3.64 -13.02 0.09
C MET A 94 4.49 -14.29 0.27
N THR A 95 4.90 -14.90 -0.83
CA THR A 95 5.67 -16.14 -0.85
C THR A 95 7.01 -15.95 -0.16
N GLU A 96 7.41 -16.95 0.63
CA GLU A 96 8.64 -16.91 1.43
C GLU A 96 9.87 -16.59 0.58
N VAL A 97 9.96 -17.13 -0.63
CA VAL A 97 11.12 -16.91 -1.52
C VAL A 97 11.29 -15.46 -1.97
N VAL A 98 10.20 -14.69 -2.09
CA VAL A 98 10.25 -13.25 -2.38
C VAL A 98 10.62 -12.49 -1.11
N GLN A 99 10.02 -12.83 0.03
CA GLN A 99 10.39 -12.22 1.32
C GLN A 99 11.89 -12.44 1.63
N GLU A 100 12.39 -13.67 1.58
CA GLU A 100 13.81 -13.98 1.79
C GLU A 100 14.72 -13.18 0.86
N PHE A 101 14.32 -13.04 -0.42
CA PHE A 101 15.05 -12.23 -1.37
C PHE A 101 15.11 -10.76 -0.95
N LEU A 102 13.99 -10.14 -0.62
CA LEU A 102 13.93 -8.72 -0.20
C LEU A 102 14.74 -8.47 1.08
N TRP A 103 14.64 -9.37 2.06
CA TRP A 103 15.43 -9.28 3.30
C TRP A 103 16.93 -9.45 3.05
N ALA A 104 17.32 -10.29 2.09
CA ALA A 104 18.71 -10.52 1.75
C ALA A 104 19.40 -9.30 1.09
N GLN A 105 18.63 -8.33 0.57
CA GLN A 105 19.18 -7.10 -0.01
C GLN A 105 19.77 -6.15 1.04
N LYS A 106 19.31 -6.24 2.30
CA LYS A 106 19.79 -5.52 3.50
C LYS A 106 19.60 -4.00 3.50
N VAL A 107 19.80 -3.32 2.38
CA VAL A 107 19.91 -1.86 2.28
C VAL A 107 18.59 -1.12 2.50
N GLN A 108 17.46 -1.77 2.24
CA GLN A 108 16.10 -1.24 2.48
C GLN A 108 15.30 -2.18 3.39
N LYS A 109 15.85 -2.50 4.58
CA LYS A 109 15.30 -3.49 5.54
C LYS A 109 13.75 -3.46 5.58
N PRO A 110 13.06 -4.55 5.14
CA PRO A 110 11.61 -4.53 4.99
C PRO A 110 10.82 -4.28 6.29
N ILE A 111 9.59 -3.78 6.11
CA ILE A 111 8.53 -3.62 7.11
C ILE A 111 7.33 -4.45 6.64
N ALA A 112 6.72 -5.19 7.55
CA ALA A 112 5.51 -5.95 7.28
C ALA A 112 4.29 -5.18 7.81
N LEU A 113 3.33 -4.89 6.93
CA LEU A 113 2.06 -4.23 7.24
C LEU A 113 0.90 -5.21 7.14
N PHE A 114 -0.16 -4.95 7.88
CA PHE A 114 -1.38 -5.74 7.82
C PHE A 114 -2.26 -5.29 6.65
N SER A 115 -2.27 -6.05 5.55
CA SER A 115 -3.10 -5.77 4.37
C SER A 115 -4.14 -6.87 4.08
N ASP A 116 -4.04 -8.03 4.73
CA ASP A 116 -4.88 -9.22 4.46
C ASP A 116 -6.38 -9.01 4.76
N TRP A 117 -6.76 -7.88 5.38
CA TRP A 117 -8.14 -7.46 5.57
C TRP A 117 -8.80 -6.97 4.27
N LEU A 118 -8.03 -6.53 3.28
CA LEU A 118 -8.53 -6.11 1.97
C LEU A 118 -8.81 -7.33 1.09
N SER A 119 -9.83 -7.22 0.22
CA SER A 119 -10.17 -8.29 -0.72
C SER A 119 -9.00 -8.61 -1.65
N VAL A 120 -8.35 -7.59 -2.22
CA VAL A 120 -7.15 -7.73 -3.04
C VAL A 120 -5.92 -7.93 -2.15
N GLY A 121 -5.76 -7.13 -1.09
CA GLY A 121 -4.80 -7.41 -0.02
C GLY A 121 -3.48 -6.67 -0.18
N HIS A 122 -3.47 -5.53 -0.86
CA HIS A 122 -2.26 -4.77 -1.21
C HIS A 122 -2.10 -3.53 -0.33
N VAL A 123 -0.88 -3.03 -0.22
CA VAL A 123 -0.58 -1.85 0.61
C VAL A 123 -0.89 -0.53 -0.12
N ASP A 124 -0.78 -0.51 -1.44
CA ASP A 124 -1.13 0.63 -2.30
C ASP A 124 -2.61 1.03 -2.21
N GLU A 125 -3.49 0.10 -1.82
CA GLU A 125 -4.93 0.33 -1.62
C GLU A 125 -5.23 1.31 -0.46
N PHE A 126 -4.35 1.41 0.54
CA PHE A 126 -4.61 2.23 1.74
C PHE A 126 -3.52 3.22 2.08
N MET A 127 -2.35 3.16 1.43
CA MET A 127 -1.26 4.08 1.69
C MET A 127 -0.48 4.49 0.43
N THR A 128 0.06 5.70 0.44
CA THR A 128 1.06 6.13 -0.55
C THR A 128 1.93 7.24 0.03
N PHE A 129 3.03 7.58 -0.64
CA PHE A 129 3.88 8.71 -0.29
C PHE A 129 3.84 9.78 -1.38
N VAL A 130 3.80 11.04 -0.96
CA VAL A 130 3.92 12.18 -1.87
C VAL A 130 5.06 13.11 -1.42
N PRO A 131 5.79 13.75 -2.34
CA PRO A 131 6.81 14.71 -1.98
C PRO A 131 6.19 15.94 -1.31
N ALA A 132 6.91 16.53 -0.36
CA ALA A 132 6.52 17.76 0.31
C ALA A 132 7.75 18.68 0.46
N PRO A 133 7.58 20.01 0.35
CA PRO A 133 8.71 20.94 0.38
C PRO A 133 9.31 21.15 1.79
N ASP A 134 8.67 20.60 2.83
CA ASP A 134 8.98 20.82 4.23
C ASP A 134 9.21 19.49 4.97
N ARG A 135 9.48 19.59 6.28
CA ARG A 135 9.59 18.43 7.18
C ARG A 135 10.64 17.44 6.68
N LYS A 136 10.24 16.20 6.42
CA LYS A 136 11.10 15.11 5.93
C LYS A 136 11.16 15.01 4.41
N GLY A 137 10.61 15.99 3.69
CA GLY A 137 10.56 15.99 2.23
C GLY A 137 9.39 15.20 1.63
N PHE A 138 8.49 14.67 2.48
CA PHE A 138 7.34 13.87 2.06
C PHE A 138 6.16 13.97 3.03
N ARG A 139 5.02 13.40 2.61
CA ARG A 139 3.89 13.01 3.47
C ARG A 139 3.48 11.57 3.17
N LEU A 140 3.12 10.85 4.22
CA LEU A 140 2.42 9.58 4.13
C LEU A 140 0.93 9.90 4.00
N LEU A 141 0.31 9.47 2.91
CA LEU A 141 -1.14 9.53 2.75
C LEU A 141 -1.73 8.20 3.22
N LEU A 142 -2.74 8.24 4.07
CA LEU A 142 -3.50 7.06 4.49
C LEU A 142 -4.97 7.23 4.13
N ALA A 143 -5.60 6.18 3.62
CA ALA A 143 -7.06 6.14 3.55
C ALA A 143 -7.65 6.27 4.96
N SER A 144 -8.74 7.00 5.13
CA SER A 144 -9.37 7.18 6.45
C SER A 144 -10.89 7.27 6.33
N PRO A 145 -11.61 6.20 6.72
CA PRO A 145 -13.04 6.25 6.93
C PRO A 145 -13.48 7.32 7.93
N ASP A 146 -12.72 7.54 9.00
CA ASP A 146 -13.02 8.60 9.98
C ASP A 146 -13.02 9.99 9.34
N ALA A 147 -12.04 10.29 8.48
CA ALA A 147 -11.99 11.54 7.73
C ALA A 147 -13.18 11.67 6.77
N ALA A 148 -13.61 10.59 6.12
CA ALA A 148 -14.79 10.58 5.25
C ALA A 148 -16.08 10.84 6.03
N TYR A 149 -16.30 10.16 7.15
CA TYR A 149 -17.47 10.40 8.00
C TYR A 149 -17.47 11.81 8.60
N LYS A 150 -16.31 12.36 8.94
CA LYS A 150 -16.19 13.75 9.39
C LYS A 150 -16.59 14.72 8.28
N LEU A 151 -16.16 14.49 7.04
CA LEU A 151 -16.54 15.28 5.88
C LEU A 151 -18.06 15.24 5.64
N PHE A 152 -18.66 14.04 5.62
CA PHE A 152 -20.09 13.86 5.41
C PHE A 152 -20.94 14.49 6.51
N LYS A 153 -20.54 14.35 7.78
CA LYS A 153 -21.20 15.05 8.90
C LYS A 153 -21.11 16.57 8.76
N GLY A 154 -19.98 17.09 8.27
CA GLY A 154 -19.83 18.50 7.92
C GLY A 154 -20.86 18.94 6.90
N LEU A 155 -20.96 18.22 5.77
CA LEU A 155 -21.94 18.50 4.72
C LEU A 155 -23.39 18.44 5.22
N GLN A 156 -23.75 17.44 6.02
CA GLN A 156 -25.08 17.33 6.61
C GLN A 156 -25.40 18.55 7.50
N ASN A 157 -24.46 18.95 8.37
CA ASN A 157 -24.62 20.10 9.25
C ASN A 157 -24.76 21.42 8.49
N ASP A 158 -24.13 21.52 7.32
CA ASP A 158 -24.23 22.68 6.41
C ASP A 158 -25.51 22.66 5.54
N GLY A 159 -26.40 21.67 5.73
CA GLY A 159 -27.68 21.56 5.03
C GLY A 159 -27.61 20.81 3.69
N HIS A 160 -26.52 20.08 3.44
CA HIS A 160 -26.28 19.31 2.21
C HIS A 160 -26.53 17.80 2.37
N GLY A 161 -27.42 17.39 3.27
CA GLY A 161 -27.78 15.98 3.49
C GLY A 161 -28.30 15.26 2.24
N ASP A 162 -28.97 15.98 1.34
CA ASP A 162 -29.51 15.47 0.06
C ASP A 162 -28.47 15.41 -1.07
N ALA A 163 -27.23 15.87 -0.85
CA ALA A 163 -26.17 15.77 -1.85
C ALA A 163 -25.86 14.29 -2.14
N LYS A 164 -25.64 13.95 -3.41
CA LYS A 164 -25.57 12.56 -3.87
C LYS A 164 -24.16 12.16 -4.29
N LEU A 165 -23.70 11.04 -3.75
CA LEU A 165 -22.63 10.26 -4.37
C LEU A 165 -23.16 9.55 -5.62
N PHE A 166 -22.27 9.34 -6.59
CA PHE A 166 -22.54 8.64 -7.85
C PHE A 166 -23.61 9.29 -8.75
N ASP A 167 -23.96 10.56 -8.50
CA ASP A 167 -24.94 11.26 -9.32
C ASP A 167 -24.47 11.39 -10.78
N GLY A 168 -25.36 11.09 -11.72
CA GLY A 168 -25.07 11.09 -13.15
C GLY A 168 -24.30 9.88 -13.69
N LEU A 169 -23.94 8.89 -12.85
CA LEU A 169 -23.35 7.63 -13.31
C LEU A 169 -24.44 6.66 -13.77
N LYS A 170 -24.29 6.13 -14.99
CA LYS A 170 -25.35 5.39 -15.70
C LYS A 170 -25.77 4.08 -15.02
N ASP A 171 -24.82 3.40 -14.38
CA ASP A 171 -25.00 2.05 -13.85
C ASP A 171 -24.91 2.01 -12.32
N GLU A 172 -24.89 3.17 -11.67
CA GLU A 172 -24.84 3.31 -10.22
C GLU A 172 -26.12 3.93 -9.69
N LYS A 173 -26.59 3.45 -8.54
CA LYS A 173 -27.70 4.08 -7.82
C LYS A 173 -27.13 5.27 -7.02
N PRO A 174 -27.59 6.51 -7.25
CA PRO A 174 -27.15 7.62 -6.41
C PRO A 174 -27.56 7.41 -4.96
N VAL A 175 -26.66 7.75 -4.03
CA VAL A 175 -26.88 7.63 -2.58
C VAL A 175 -26.64 8.99 -1.93
N THR A 176 -27.56 9.45 -1.09
CA THR A 176 -27.40 10.74 -0.43
C THR A 176 -26.42 10.69 0.74
N VAL A 177 -25.89 11.84 1.15
CA VAL A 177 -25.08 11.99 2.37
C VAL A 177 -25.86 11.47 3.59
N ASP A 178 -27.15 11.80 3.70
CA ASP A 178 -27.99 11.31 4.78
C ASP A 178 -28.13 9.79 4.76
N GLU A 179 -28.34 9.17 3.60
CA GLU A 179 -28.42 7.71 3.48
C GLU A 179 -27.11 7.05 3.95
N ILE A 180 -25.95 7.57 3.56
CA ILE A 180 -24.64 7.06 3.99
C ILE A 180 -24.46 7.17 5.52
N LEU A 181 -24.84 8.31 6.11
CA LEU A 181 -24.67 8.56 7.54
C LEU A 181 -25.62 7.70 8.41
N HIS A 182 -26.77 7.31 7.87
CA HIS A 182 -27.75 6.45 8.55
C HIS A 182 -27.51 4.96 8.35
N ASP A 183 -26.65 4.55 7.42
CA ASP A 183 -26.30 3.14 7.20
C ASP A 183 -25.38 2.62 8.32
N GLU A 184 -25.96 1.92 9.29
CA GLU A 184 -25.23 1.36 10.42
C GLU A 184 -24.33 0.19 10.04
N THR A 185 -24.64 -0.52 8.95
CA THR A 185 -23.84 -1.66 8.48
C THR A 185 -22.55 -1.13 7.86
N LEU A 186 -22.68 -0.19 6.92
CA LEU A 186 -21.54 0.49 6.29
C LEU A 186 -20.64 1.14 7.34
N ARG A 187 -21.24 1.80 8.35
CA ARG A 187 -20.49 2.40 9.47
C ARG A 187 -19.73 1.35 10.28
N SER A 188 -20.35 0.20 10.57
CA SER A 188 -19.68 -0.88 11.31
C SER A 188 -18.50 -1.47 10.54
N GLU A 189 -18.66 -1.67 9.22
CA GLU A 189 -17.60 -2.16 8.34
C GLU A 189 -16.44 -1.16 8.28
N ASN A 190 -16.76 0.13 8.10
CA ASN A 190 -15.75 1.19 8.05
C ASN A 190 -15.03 1.42 9.40
N ASN A 191 -15.69 1.20 10.54
CA ASN A 191 -15.02 1.21 11.85
C ASN A 191 -13.98 0.08 11.97
N TYR A 192 -14.28 -1.10 11.44
CA TYR A 192 -13.32 -2.21 11.38
C TYR A 192 -12.14 -1.86 10.47
N VAL A 193 -12.42 -1.30 9.28
CA VAL A 193 -11.40 -0.86 8.33
C VAL A 193 -10.49 0.21 8.94
N GLN A 194 -11.05 1.23 9.58
CA GLN A 194 -10.29 2.27 10.27
C GLN A 194 -9.37 1.66 11.34
N SER A 195 -9.86 0.68 12.12
CA SER A 195 -9.03 -0.04 13.10
C SER A 195 -7.86 -0.79 12.46
N CYS A 196 -8.05 -1.34 11.25
CA CYS A 196 -6.97 -1.99 10.49
C CYS A 196 -5.94 -0.98 9.99
N ILE A 197 -6.38 0.19 9.55
CA ILE A 197 -5.50 1.27 9.09
C ILE A 197 -4.75 1.89 10.27
N ASP A 198 -5.40 2.10 11.41
CA ASP A 198 -4.78 2.64 12.63
C ASP A 198 -3.65 1.73 13.13
N TRP A 199 -3.86 0.41 13.08
CA TRP A 199 -2.80 -0.55 13.37
C TRP A 199 -1.57 -0.33 12.49
N ASN A 200 -1.78 -0.14 11.17
CA ASN A 200 -0.69 0.14 10.25
C ASN A 200 -0.08 1.53 10.45
N ARG A 201 -0.88 2.54 10.81
CA ARG A 201 -0.41 3.89 11.18
C ARG A 201 0.61 3.78 12.32
N ASP A 202 0.29 3.03 13.36
CA ASP A 202 1.18 2.83 14.50
C ASP A 202 2.47 2.05 14.14
N VAL A 203 2.35 1.04 13.27
CA VAL A 203 3.52 0.32 12.74
C VAL A 203 4.40 1.27 11.94
N LEU A 204 3.83 2.05 11.02
CA LEU A 204 4.58 2.98 10.16
C LEU A 204 5.24 4.09 10.97
N LYS A 205 4.52 4.69 11.93
CA LYS A 205 5.10 5.69 12.85
C LYS A 205 6.30 5.14 13.60
N ARG A 206 6.20 3.92 14.13
CA ARG A 206 7.31 3.27 14.86
C ARG A 206 8.47 2.91 13.93
N GLU A 207 8.20 2.32 12.77
CA GLU A 207 9.21 1.73 11.89
C GLU A 207 9.89 2.74 10.96
N LEU A 208 9.24 3.89 10.71
CA LEU A 208 9.74 4.98 9.87
C LEU A 208 9.98 6.28 10.68
N GLY A 209 9.72 6.27 11.98
CA GLY A 209 9.93 7.41 12.86
C GLY A 209 9.03 8.60 12.54
N LEU A 210 7.81 8.37 12.05
CA LEU A 210 6.86 9.41 11.66
C LEU A 210 6.12 10.00 12.87
N ASP A 211 5.76 11.27 12.78
CA ASP A 211 4.75 11.88 13.64
C ASP A 211 3.48 12.22 12.85
N GLU A 212 2.47 12.76 13.53
CA GLU A 212 1.17 13.07 12.90
C GLU A 212 1.30 14.15 11.81
N ASP A 213 2.27 15.06 11.92
CA ASP A 213 2.47 16.12 10.92
C ASP A 213 3.04 15.58 9.60
N ASP A 214 3.63 14.38 9.63
CA ASP A 214 4.11 13.67 8.45
C ASP A 214 2.99 12.88 7.74
N ILE A 215 1.78 12.81 8.31
CA ILE A 215 0.67 11.97 7.83
C ILE A 215 -0.51 12.85 7.41
N ILE A 216 -1.14 12.52 6.28
CA ILE A 216 -2.38 13.13 5.82
C ILE A 216 -3.42 12.03 5.63
N ASP A 217 -4.56 12.21 6.30
CA ASP A 217 -5.72 11.33 6.17
C ASP A 217 -6.56 11.73 4.96
N LEU A 218 -6.77 10.78 4.05
CA LEU A 218 -7.62 10.95 2.87
C LEU A 218 -9.04 10.43 3.17
N PRO A 219 -10.09 11.23 2.91
CA PRO A 219 -11.47 10.82 3.18
C PRO A 219 -11.92 9.73 2.19
N ILE A 220 -11.83 8.47 2.61
CA ILE A 220 -12.16 7.29 1.79
C ILE A 220 -13.02 6.34 2.63
N LEU A 221 -14.17 5.94 2.09
CA LEU A 221 -14.98 4.83 2.61
C LEU A 221 -14.62 3.53 1.88
N PHE A 222 -14.81 2.41 2.55
CA PHE A 222 -14.65 1.05 2.04
C PHE A 222 -15.98 0.29 2.10
#